data_AF-A0A528N103-F1
#
_entry.id   AF-A0A528N103-F1
#
_cell.length_a   1.000
_cell.length_b   1.000
_cell.length_c   1.000
_cell.angle_alpha   90.00
_cell.angle_beta   90.00
_cell.angle_gamma   90.00
#
_symmetry.space_group_name_H-M   'P 1'
#
loop_
_entity.id
_entity.type
_entity.pdbx_description
1 polymer ?
#
loop_
_entity_poly.entity_id
_entity_poly.type
_entity_poly.pdbx_seq_one_letter_code
_entity_poly.pdbx_strand_id
1 'polypeptide(L)' 'AMTLLMTSGEFDLSVGSLFGFSPVLMWTLFNSGLTSLEAGFVVALLVAAFIGLVNGWFVTQLKIPSFLVTLGMLLV' A
#
# COMPACT_ATOMS: atom_id res chain seq x y z
N ALA A 1 -1.61 11.35 8.07
CA ALA A 1 -0.77 10.13 8.08
C ALA A 1 0.68 10.44 7.70
N MET A 2 0.94 11.00 6.51
CA MET A 2 2.30 11.33 6.05
C MET A 2 3.08 12.27 7.00
N THR A 3 2.39 13.23 7.61
CA THR A 3 2.97 14.17 8.59
C THR A 3 3.55 13.46 9.81
N LEU A 4 2.91 12.41 10.32
CA LEU A 4 3.38 11.66 11.48
C LEU A 4 4.69 10.90 11.17
N LEU A 5 4.77 10.30 9.97
CA LEU A 5 5.95 9.56 9.51
C LEU A 5 7.15 10.50 9.29
N MET A 6 6.90 11.65 8.64
CA MET A 6 7.93 12.69 8.46
C MET A 6 8.42 13.26 9.80
N THR A 7 7.54 13.42 10.79
CA THR A 7 7.96 13.87 12.13
C THR A 7 8.76 12.82 12.91
N SER A 8 8.57 11.52 12.63
CA SER A 8 9.40 10.44 13.19
C SER A 8 10.75 10.25 12.49
N GLY A 9 11.07 11.06 11.46
CA GLY A 9 12.29 10.93 10.67
C GLY A 9 12.27 9.75 9.68
N GLU A 10 11.10 9.13 9.50
CA GLU A 10 10.89 8.01 8.58
C GLU A 10 10.29 8.52 7.26
N PHE A 11 10.94 8.19 6.15
CA PHE A 11 10.47 8.54 4.81
C PHE A 11 9.87 7.28 4.15
N ASP A 12 8.54 7.16 4.23
CA ASP A 12 7.78 6.02 3.71
C ASP A 12 7.21 6.35 2.33
N LEU A 13 7.70 5.66 1.30
CA LEU A 13 7.23 5.80 -0.09
C LEU A 13 6.04 4.89 -0.43
N SER A 14 5.69 3.93 0.44
CA SER A 14 4.59 3.00 0.17
C SER A 14 3.23 3.69 0.18
N VAL A 15 3.04 4.73 0.99
CA VAL A 15 1.74 5.42 1.10
C VAL A 15 1.32 6.04 -0.23
N GLY A 16 2.27 6.66 -0.95
CA GLY A 16 2.00 7.25 -2.26
C GLY A 16 1.73 6.21 -3.34
N SER A 17 2.51 5.12 -3.35
CA SER A 17 2.33 4.02 -4.32
C SER A 17 1.04 3.23 -4.08
N LEU A 18 0.67 2.94 -2.83
CA LEU A 18 -0.62 2.30 -2.49
C LEU A 18 -1.82 3.16 -2.86
N PHE A 19 -1.71 4.47 -2.65
CA PHE A 19 -2.76 5.42 -3.01
C PHE A 19 -3.01 5.43 -4.53
N GLY A 20 -1.96 5.39 -5.34
CA GLY A 20 -2.09 5.28 -6.80
C GLY A 20 -2.54 3.89 -7.28
N PHE A 21 -2.07 2.82 -6.63
CA PHE A 21 -2.36 1.43 -6.99
C PHE A 21 -3.82 1.03 -6.72
N SER A 22 -4.40 1.46 -5.59
CA SER A 22 -5.75 1.07 -5.19
C SER A 22 -6.85 1.37 -6.24
N PRO A 23 -6.97 2.59 -6.80
CA PRO A 23 -7.96 2.87 -7.84
C PRO A 23 -7.67 2.15 -9.15
N VAL A 24 -6.39 1.93 -9.50
CA VAL A 24 -6.02 1.17 -10.70
C VAL A 24 -6.48 -0.27 -10.57
N LEU A 25 -6.22 -0.92 -9.43
CA LEU A 25 -6.63 -2.29 -9.14
C LEU A 25 -8.15 -2.44 -9.13
N MET A 26 -8.86 -1.51 -8.48
CA MET A 26 -10.33 -1.46 -8.51
C MET A 26 -10.85 -1.39 -9.96
N TRP A 27 -10.29 -0.49 -10.78
CA TRP A 27 -10.71 -0.30 -12.16
C TRP A 27 -10.38 -1.51 -13.04
N THR A 28 -9.25 -2.18 -12.81
CA THR A 28 -8.89 -3.40 -13.57
C THR A 28 -9.83 -4.56 -13.25
N LEU A 29 -10.22 -4.72 -11.98
CA LEU A 29 -11.19 -5.74 -11.56
C LEU A 29 -12.60 -5.47 -12.13
N PHE A 30 -12.99 -4.21 -12.21
CA PHE A 30 -14.25 -3.82 -12.86
C PHE A 30 -14.22 -4.07 -14.37
N ASN A 31 -13.16 -3.63 -15.06
CA ASN A 31 -13.06 -3.73 -16.52
C ASN A 31 -12.90 -5.18 -17.03
N SER A 32 -12.34 -6.07 -16.20
CA SER A 32 -12.28 -7.51 -16.49
C SER A 32 -13.60 -8.24 -16.28
N GLY A 33 -14.65 -7.55 -15.82
CA GLY A 33 -15.98 -8.14 -15.57
C GLY A 33 -16.02 -9.11 -14.38
N LEU A 34 -14.95 -9.17 -13.58
CA LEU A 34 -14.82 -10.08 -12.44
C LEU A 34 -15.71 -9.67 -11.25
N THR A 35 -15.91 -8.36 -11.06
CA THR A 35 -16.62 -7.81 -9.88
C THR A 35 -17.41 -6.55 -10.20
N SER A 36 -18.49 -6.29 -9.45
CA SER A 36 -19.16 -4.99 -9.42
C SER A 36 -18.26 -3.90 -8.82
N LEU A 37 -18.57 -2.63 -9.08
CA LEU A 37 -17.78 -1.50 -8.60
C LEU A 37 -17.62 -1.50 -7.06
N GLU A 38 -18.70 -1.82 -6.35
CA GLU A 38 -18.74 -1.92 -4.89
C GLU A 38 -17.83 -3.04 -4.36
N ALA A 39 -17.88 -4.21 -4.99
CA ALA A 39 -17.02 -5.33 -4.62
C ALA A 39 -15.54 -5.03 -4.94
N GLY A 40 -15.26 -4.40 -6.10
CA GLY A 40 -13.91 -3.98 -6.46
C GLY A 40 -13.32 -2.97 -5.47
N PHE A 41 -14.14 -2.05 -4.94
CA PHE A 41 -13.72 -1.11 -3.91
C PHE A 41 -13.31 -1.84 -2.62
N VAL A 42 -14.13 -2.78 -2.14
CA VAL A 42 -13.82 -3.57 -0.94
C VAL A 42 -12.54 -4.40 -1.13
N VAL A 43 -12.38 -5.03 -2.29
CA VAL A 43 -11.18 -5.80 -2.63
C VAL A 43 -9.94 -4.90 -2.65
N ALA A 44 -10.00 -3.75 -3.31
CA ALA A 44 -8.88 -2.81 -3.35
C ALA A 44 -8.48 -2.33 -1.95
N LEU A 45 -9.47 -2.08 -1.08
CA LEU A 45 -9.24 -1.66 0.30
C LEU A 45 -8.60 -2.76 1.15
N LEU A 46 -9.05 -4.01 0.99
CA LEU A 46 -8.46 -5.18 1.65
C LEU A 46 -7.02 -5.43 1.20
N VAL A 47 -6.75 -5.33 -0.11
CA VAL A 47 -5.40 -5.50 -0.66
C VAL A 47 -4.47 -4.39 -0.17
N ALA A 48 -4.93 -3.13 -0.19
CA ALA A 48 -4.15 -2.00 0.33
C ALA A 48 -3.87 -2.16 1.84
N ALA A 49 -4.86 -2.58 2.64
CA ALA A 49 -4.67 -2.84 4.06
C ALA A 49 -3.65 -3.96 4.30
N PHE A 50 -3.71 -5.04 3.51
CA PHE A 50 -2.76 -6.15 3.62
C PHE A 50 -1.33 -5.71 3.29
N ILE A 51 -1.12 -4.97 2.20
CA ILE A 51 0.22 -4.47 1.83
C ILE A 51 0.75 -3.51 2.89
N GLY A 52 -0.09 -2.61 3.41
CA GLY A 52 0.28 -1.72 4.51
C GLY A 52 0.70 -2.48 5.78
N LEU A 53 0.00 -3.57 6.11
CA LEU A 53 0.32 -4.43 7.25
C LEU A 53 1.66 -5.12 7.03
N VAL A 54 1.93 -5.68 5.85
CA VAL A 54 3.21 -6.31 5.51
C VAL A 54 4.36 -5.31 5.61
N ASN A 55 4.21 -4.10 5.07
CA ASN A 55 5.23 -3.04 5.18
C ASN A 55 5.48 -2.64 6.64
N GLY A 56 4.41 -2.43 7.42
CA GLY A 56 4.52 -2.13 8.85
C GLY A 56 5.14 -3.26 9.66
N TRP A 57 4.86 -4.52 9.31
CA TRP A 57 5.47 -5.68 9.94
C TRP A 57 6.98 -5.69 9.72
N PHE A 58 7.45 -5.48 8.49
CA PHE A 58 8.88 -5.47 8.19
C PHE A 58 9.61 -4.38 8.97
N VAL A 59 9.03 -3.19 9.06
CA VAL A 59 9.63 -2.08 9.82
C VAL A 59 9.67 -2.39 11.32
N THR A 60 8.59 -2.91 11.89
CA THR A 60 8.48 -3.17 13.33
C THR A 60 9.30 -4.38 13.79
N GLN A 61 9.34 -5.47 13.02
CA GLN A 61 10.01 -6.71 13.41
C GLN A 61 11.47 -6.77 12.94
N LEU A 62 11.77 -6.35 11.70
CA LEU A 62 13.14 -6.40 11.18
C LEU A 62 13.97 -5.16 11.53
N LYS A 63 13.35 -4.12 12.10
CA LYS A 63 13.99 -2.83 12.43
C LYS A 63 14.71 -2.20 11.23
N ILE A 64 14.24 -2.51 10.03
CA ILE A 64 14.72 -1.92 8.79
C ILE A 64 13.99 -0.58 8.64
N PRO A 65 14.70 0.52 8.31
CA PRO A 65 14.08 1.81 8.02
C PRO A 65 12.97 1.68 6.97
N SER A 66 11.84 2.38 7.14
CA SER A 66 10.70 2.32 6.20
C SER A 66 11.10 2.62 4.77
N PHE A 67 12.08 3.52 4.58
CA PHE A 67 12.60 3.85 3.26
C PHE A 67 13.16 2.64 2.51
N LEU A 68 13.94 1.78 3.17
CA LEU A 68 14.55 0.60 2.54
C LEU A 68 13.52 -0.48 2.24
N VAL A 69 12.57 -0.69 3.16
CA VAL A 69 11.46 -1.65 2.95
C VAL A 69 10.62 -1.24 1.75
N THR A 70 10.32 0.05 1.63
CA THR A 70 9.45 0.56 0.57
C THR A 70 10.15 0.69 -0.78
N LEU A 71 11.45 0.99 -0.81
CA LEU A 71 12.26 0.89 -2.04
C LEU A 71 12.30 -0.56 -2.56
N GLY A 72 12.42 -1.54 -1.66
CA GLY A 72 12.40 -2.96 -2.02
C GLY A 72 11.05 -3.39 -2.61
N MET A 73 9.93 -3.00 -1.99
CA MET A 73 8.59 -3.32 -2.51
C MET A 73 8.26 -2.62 -3.82
N LEU A 74 8.76 -1.41 -4.06
CA LEU A 74 8.53 -0.69 -5.33
C LEU A 74 9.23 -1.34 -6.54
N LEU A 75 10.30 -2.10 -6.31
CA LEU A 75 11.07 -2.79 -7.35
C LEU A 75 10.53 -4.19 -7.70
N VAL A 76 9.61 -4.72 -6.91
CA VAL A 76 8.95 -6.02 -7.11
C VAL A 76 7.62 -5.82 -7.85
#